data_AF-A0AAI9IBT6-F1
#
_entry.id   AF-A0AAI9IBT6-F1
#
_cell.length_a   1.000
_cell.length_b   1.000
_cell.length_c   1.000
_cell.angle_alpha   90.00
_cell.angle_beta   90.00
_cell.angle_gamma   90.00
#
_symmetry.space_group_name_H-M   'P 1'
#
loop_
_entity.id
_entity.type
_entity.pdbx_description
1 polymer ?
#
loop_
_entity_poly.entity_id
_entity_poly.type
_entity_poly.pdbx_seq_one_letter_code
_entity_poly.pdbx_strand_id
1 'polypeptide(L)' 'MSDQKNHTEHQTVINNREYTLQSRTVELENGERHEEYRVLLDGDVIKSWTRGDVARYFGLA' A
#
# COMPACT_ATOMS: atom_id res chain seq x y z
N MET A 1 14.11 5.81 16.44
CA MET A 1 13.99 6.69 15.26
C MET A 1 14.47 5.95 14.02
N SER A 2 13.59 5.24 13.30
CA SER A 2 13.77 4.76 11.91
C SER A 2 12.49 4.06 11.40
N ASP A 3 11.32 4.69 11.51
CA ASP A 3 10.11 4.18 10.83
C ASP A 3 10.03 4.59 9.35
N GLN A 4 10.95 5.45 8.91
CA GLN A 4 10.92 6.07 7.59
C GLN A 4 11.32 5.15 6.42
N LYS A 5 11.68 3.88 6.68
CA LYS A 5 12.00 2.90 5.62
C LYS A 5 10.88 1.92 5.30
N ASN A 6 9.84 1.83 6.11
CA ASN A 6 8.77 0.84 5.95
C ASN A 6 7.48 1.43 5.39
N HIS A 7 7.52 2.69 4.92
CA HIS A 7 6.35 3.40 4.45
C HIS A 7 6.78 4.47 3.44
N THR A 8 6.23 4.40 2.23
CA THR A 8 6.43 5.38 1.16
C THR A 8 5.06 5.86 0.70
N GLU A 9 4.93 7.17 0.55
CA GLU A 9 3.71 7.82 0.06
C GLU A 9 4.01 8.61 -1.20
N HIS A 10 3.04 8.65 -2.11
CA HIS A 10 3.09 9.45 -3.30
C HIS A 10 1.71 10.05 -3.59
N GLN A 11 1.64 11.36 -3.69
CA GLN A 11 0.42 12.06 -4.09
C GLN A 11 0.32 12.13 -5.61
N THR A 12 -0.87 11.86 -6.15
CA THR A 12 -1.14 11.92 -7.59
C THR A 12 -2.53 12.44 -7.87
N VAL A 13 -2.75 12.97 -9.08
CA VAL A 13 -4.06 13.46 -9.52
C VAL A 13 -4.54 12.61 -10.68
N ILE A 14 -5.70 11.97 -10.51
CA ILE A 14 -6.35 11.15 -11.54
C ILE A 14 -7.77 11.68 -11.72
N ASN A 15 -8.14 12.04 -12.95
CA ASN A 15 -9.46 12.58 -13.27
C ASN A 15 -9.89 13.76 -12.37
N ASN A 16 -9.00 14.74 -12.20
CA ASN A 16 -9.17 15.93 -11.34
C ASN A 16 -9.47 15.61 -9.86
N ARG A 17 -9.08 14.43 -9.38
CA ARG A 17 -9.14 14.08 -7.95
C ARG A 17 -7.76 13.72 -7.44
N GLU A 18 -7.43 14.22 -6.26
CA GLU A 18 -6.18 13.91 -5.58
C GLU A 18 -6.30 12.56 -4.86
N TYR A 19 -5.27 11.74 -4.99
CA TYR A 19 -5.16 10.46 -4.32
C TYR A 19 -3.78 10.35 -3.67
N THR A 20 -3.73 9.60 -2.58
CA THR A 20 -2.46 9.19 -1.96
C THR A 20 -2.23 7.72 -2.21
N LEU A 21 -1.16 7.40 -2.93
CA LEU A 21 -0.67 6.05 -3.10
C LEU A 21 0.29 5.74 -1.96
N GLN A 22 0.11 4.61 -1.29
CA GLN A 22 0.98 4.18 -0.20
C GLN A 22 1.52 2.78 -0.45
N SER A 23 2.79 2.60 -0.15
CA SER A 23 3.44 1.30 0.00
C SER A 23 3.94 1.20 1.43
N ARG A 24 3.57 0.16 2.17
CA ARG A 24 4.07 -0.05 3.54
C ARG A 24 4.33 -1.51 3.88
N THR A 25 5.25 -1.73 4.81
CA THR A 25 5.47 -3.02 5.45
C THR A 25 4.81 -3.01 6.82
N VAL A 26 3.88 -3.94 7.04
CA VAL A 26 3.16 -4.11 8.31
C VAL A 26 3.72 -5.34 9.01
N GLU A 27 4.04 -5.22 10.30
CA GLU A 27 4.41 -6.33 11.17
C GLU A 27 3.18 -6.77 11.96
N LEU A 28 2.87 -8.06 11.86
CA LEU A 28 1.75 -8.70 12.54
C LEU A 28 2.16 -9.18 13.94
N GLU A 29 1.18 -9.45 14.80
CA GLU A 29 1.41 -9.90 16.18
C GLU A 29 2.20 -11.21 16.28
N ASN A 30 2.14 -12.04 15.23
CA ASN A 30 2.90 -13.29 15.11
C ASN A 30 4.36 -13.08 14.64
N GLY A 31 4.80 -11.83 14.45
CA GLY A 31 6.13 -11.47 13.93
C GLY A 31 6.26 -11.59 12.41
N GLU A 32 5.21 -11.98 11.70
CA GLU A 32 5.23 -11.98 10.24
C GLU A 32 5.18 -10.55 9.71
N ARG A 33 5.85 -10.31 8.58
CA ARG A 33 5.81 -9.04 7.87
C ARG A 33 5.14 -9.23 6.52
N HIS A 34 4.25 -8.33 6.17
CA HIS A 34 3.70 -8.29 4.81
C HIS A 34 3.69 -6.88 4.24
N GLU A 35 3.82 -6.83 2.92
CA GLU A 35 3.78 -5.59 2.15
C GLU A 35 2.33 -5.30 1.74
N GLU A 36 1.90 -4.06 1.95
CA GLU A 36 0.61 -3.53 1.55
C GLU A 36 0.78 -2.35 0.58
N TYR A 37 -0.05 -2.33 -0.45
CA TYR A 37 -0.20 -1.24 -1.40
C TYR A 37 -1.62 -0.67 -1.26
N ARG A 38 -1.76 0.63 -1.03
CA ARG A 38 -3.06 1.28 -0.77
C ARG A 38 -3.26 2.52 -1.64
N VAL A 39 -4.51 2.77 -2.00
CA VAL A 39 -4.97 4.02 -2.59
C VAL A 39 -5.91 4.68 -1.61
N LEU A 40 -5.60 5.92 -1.25
CA LEU A 40 -6.40 6.74 -0.37
C LEU A 40 -7.04 7.88 -1.16
N LEU A 41 -8.29 8.19 -0.83
CA LEU A 41 -9.02 9.38 -1.26
C LEU A 41 -9.51 10.10 -0.01
N ASP A 42 -9.18 11.38 0.14
CA ASP A 42 -9.54 12.18 1.33
C ASP A 42 -9.10 11.53 2.67
N GLY A 43 -8.01 10.74 2.66
CA GLY A 43 -7.50 10.01 3.81
C GLY A 43 -8.08 8.60 4.01
N ASP A 44 -9.14 8.26 3.29
CA ASP A 44 -9.80 6.95 3.39
C ASP A 44 -9.24 5.94 2.40
N VAL A 45 -8.96 4.71 2.87
CA VAL A 45 -8.49 3.63 2.00
C VAL A 45 -9.65 3.15 1.11
N ILE A 46 -9.63 3.53 -0.15
CA ILE A 46 -10.64 3.09 -1.15
C ILE A 46 -10.23 1.80 -1.85
N LYS A 47 -8.95 1.44 -1.80
CA LYS A 47 -8.43 0.20 -2.38
C LYS A 47 -7.14 -0.22 -1.70
N SER A 48 -6.98 -1.53 -1.48
CA SER A 48 -5.77 -2.12 -0.93
C SER A 48 -5.45 -3.45 -1.61
N TRP A 49 -4.17 -3.78 -1.64
CA TRP A 49 -3.63 -5.04 -2.10
C TRP A 49 -2.43 -5.45 -1.27
N THR A 50 -2.24 -6.75 -1.09
CA THR A 50 -1.00 -7.33 -0.62
C THR A 50 -0.09 -7.68 -1.79
N ARG A 51 1.19 -7.97 -1.52
CA ARG A 51 2.08 -8.59 -2.52
C ARG A 51 1.50 -9.87 -3.13
N GLY A 52 0.78 -10.67 -2.35
CA GLY A 52 0.11 -11.88 -2.82
C GLY A 52 -1.01 -11.58 -3.82
N ASP A 53 -1.79 -10.52 -3.59
CA ASP A 53 -2.85 -10.11 -4.52
C ASP A 53 -2.28 -9.62 -5.86
N VAL A 54 -1.17 -8.86 -5.81
CA VAL A 54 -0.45 -8.41 -7.01
C VAL A 54 0.11 -9.59 -7.79
N ALA A 55 0.76 -10.54 -7.11
CA ALA A 55 1.31 -11.74 -7.74
C ALA A 55 0.22 -12.53 -8.47
N ARG A 56 -0.92 -12.77 -7.81
CA ARG A 56 -2.09 -13.44 -8.41
C ARG A 56 -2.63 -12.71 -9.63
N TYR A 57 -2.74 -11.38 -9.57
CA TYR A 57 -3.22 -10.57 -10.69
C TYR A 57 -2.37 -10.75 -11.95
N PHE A 58 -1.05 -10.84 -11.79
CA PHE A 58 -0.11 -11.06 -12.88
C PHE A 58 0.13 -12.55 -13.22
N GLY A 59 -0.56 -13.49 -12.57
CA GLY A 59 -0.34 -14.92 -12.79
C GLY A 59 1.01 -15.43 -12.31
N LEU A 60 1.66 -14.71 -11.40
CA LEU A 60 2.92 -15.11 -10.77
C LEU A 60 2.55 -16.01 -9.58
N ALA A 61 2.66 -17.32 -9.78
CA ALA A 61 2.48 -18.34 -8.74
C ALA A 61 3.84 -18.77 -8.17
#